data_AF-A0A2H0S3Q0-F1
#
_entry.id   AF-A0A2H0S3Q0-F1
#
_cell.length_a   1.000
_cell.length_b   1.000
_cell.length_c   1.000
_cell.angle_alpha   90.00
_cell.angle_beta   90.00
_cell.angle_gamma   90.00
#
_symmetry.space_group_name_H-M   'P 1'
#
loop_
_entity.id
_entity.type
_entity.pdbx_description
1 polymer ?
#
loop_
_entity_poly.entity_id
_entity_poly.type
_entity_poly.pdbx_seq_one_letter_code
_entity_poly.pdbx_strand_id
1 'polypeptide(L)'
;MGTEISFTLLRHALRTVTKNEEMFALCRALKGHYVLGMITDNPLERMRLMDEDMQLENLFDPIIVSADVRALKHDGTPVIFDAALQQCNCQPEEAVFIDNQQRNLSVPAAMGMQTYWYDDSLHDIAALRSALAEWGVQIQAQK
;
A
#
# COMPACT_ATOMS: atom_id res chain seq x y z
N MET A 1 6.49 -2.39 39.08
CA MET A 1 6.32 -3.77 38.59
C MET A 1 6.06 -3.70 37.09
N GLY A 2 7.11 -3.68 36.27
CA GLY A 2 6.98 -3.79 34.82
C GLY A 2 7.04 -5.26 34.45
N THR A 3 5.96 -5.82 33.93
CA THR A 3 5.98 -7.15 33.35
C THR A 3 6.88 -7.13 32.11
N GLU A 4 7.89 -8.00 32.06
CA GLU A 4 8.63 -8.26 30.83
C GLU A 4 7.65 -8.80 29.78
N ILE A 5 7.27 -7.96 28.83
CA ILE A 5 6.53 -8.39 27.66
C ILE A 5 7.48 -9.25 26.84
N SER A 6 7.18 -10.55 26.75
CA SER A 6 7.95 -11.47 25.93
C SER A 6 8.01 -10.97 24.49
N PHE A 7 9.21 -10.92 23.91
CA PHE A 7 9.43 -10.52 22.52
C PHE A 7 8.57 -11.35 21.55
N THR A 8 8.31 -12.62 21.88
CA THR A 8 7.42 -13.51 21.13
C THR A 8 5.96 -13.04 21.17
N LEU A 9 5.48 -12.57 22.32
CA LEU A 9 4.12 -12.06 22.48
C LEU A 9 3.94 -10.72 21.74
N LEU A 10 4.97 -9.86 21.77
CA LEU A 10 5.02 -8.63 20.97
C LEU A 10 4.97 -8.93 19.47
N ARG A 11 5.78 -9.88 18.99
CA ARG A 11 5.75 -10.31 17.58
C ARG A 11 4.40 -10.90 17.18
N HIS A 12 3.76 -11.69 18.05
CA HIS A 12 2.46 -12.27 17.75
C HIS A 12 1.34 -11.21 17.68
N ALA A 13 1.38 -10.20 18.56
CA ALA A 13 0.43 -9.08 18.51
C ALA A 13 0.57 -8.25 17.22
N LEU A 14 1.80 -8.06 16.73
CA LEU A 14 2.09 -7.36 15.47
C LEU A 14 1.61 -8.12 14.22
N ARG A 15 1.38 -9.44 14.33
CA ARG A 15 0.99 -10.36 13.26
C ARG A 15 -0.53 -10.50 13.04
N THR A 16 -1.34 -9.68 13.68
CA THR A 16 -2.82 -9.75 13.63
C THR A 16 -3.44 -9.35 12.29
N VAL A 17 -2.66 -9.27 11.20
CA VAL A 17 -3.17 -8.89 9.87
C VAL A 17 -3.52 -10.14 9.09
N THR A 18 -4.82 -10.35 8.86
CA THR A 18 -5.30 -11.37 7.93
C THR A 18 -5.02 -10.93 6.50
N LYS A 19 -4.44 -11.82 5.70
CA LYS A 19 -4.14 -11.56 4.29
C LYS A 19 -5.44 -11.51 3.47
N ASN A 20 -5.67 -10.40 2.76
CA ASN A 20 -6.78 -10.27 1.82
C ASN A 20 -6.39 -10.92 0.48
N GLU A 21 -6.75 -12.19 0.28
CA GLU A 21 -6.35 -12.95 -0.91
C GLU A 21 -6.88 -12.37 -2.23
N GLU A 22 -8.05 -11.73 -2.22
CA GLU A 22 -8.62 -11.08 -3.41
C GLU A 22 -7.84 -9.82 -3.82
N MET A 23 -7.41 -9.02 -2.84
CA MET A 23 -6.53 -7.88 -3.08
C MET A 23 -5.18 -8.35 -3.65
N PHE A 24 -4.59 -9.38 -3.06
CA PHE A 24 -3.35 -9.97 -3.57
C PHE A 24 -3.54 -10.57 -4.97
N ALA A 25 -4.71 -11.15 -5.27
CA ALA A 25 -5.05 -11.63 -6.61
C ALA A 25 -5.13 -10.48 -7.63
N LEU A 26 -5.67 -9.32 -7.23
CA LEU A 26 -5.67 -8.11 -8.04
C LEU A 26 -4.24 -7.60 -8.27
N CYS A 27 -3.41 -7.48 -7.23
CA CYS A 27 -2.00 -7.09 -7.38
C CYS A 27 -1.27 -8.01 -8.36
N ARG A 28 -1.45 -9.33 -8.25
CA ARG A 28 -0.86 -10.29 -9.20
C ARG A 28 -1.35 -10.08 -10.64
N ALA A 29 -2.60 -9.70 -10.84
CA ALA A 29 -3.17 -9.44 -12.17
C ALA A 29 -2.68 -8.13 -12.79
N LEU A 30 -2.24 -7.16 -11.98
CA LEU A 30 -1.66 -5.90 -12.41
C LEU A 30 -0.14 -6.03 -12.65
N LYS A 31 0.51 -6.92 -11.89
CA LYS A 31 1.95 -7.15 -11.96
C LYS A 31 2.35 -7.60 -13.37
N GLY A 32 3.32 -6.88 -13.96
CA GLY A 32 3.86 -7.15 -15.30
C GLY A 32 3.50 -6.09 -16.34
N HIS A 33 2.44 -5.31 -16.11
CA HIS A 33 2.10 -4.12 -16.93
C HIS A 33 2.29 -2.82 -16.16
N TYR A 34 2.13 -2.88 -14.84
CA TYR A 34 2.29 -1.74 -13.93
C TYR A 34 3.39 -1.99 -12.92
N VAL A 35 4.09 -0.93 -12.55
CA VAL A 35 4.93 -0.90 -11.35
C VAL A 35 3.99 -0.84 -10.15
N LEU A 36 4.18 -1.75 -9.19
CA LEU A 36 3.38 -1.79 -7.97
C LEU A 36 4.25 -1.32 -6.82
N GLY A 37 4.00 -0.12 -6.34
CA GLY A 37 4.62 0.40 -5.11
C GLY A 37 3.72 0.20 -3.89
N MET A 38 4.32 0.14 -2.71
CA MET A 38 3.60 0.16 -1.44
C MET A 38 4.08 1.34 -0.60
N ILE A 39 3.15 2.15 -0.12
CA ILE A 39 3.41 3.22 0.84
C ILE A 39 2.76 2.85 2.17
N THR A 40 3.46 2.93 3.29
CA THR A 40 2.96 2.44 4.58
C THR A 40 3.41 3.27 5.77
N ASP A 41 2.44 3.67 6.61
CA ASP A 41 2.68 4.34 7.88
C ASP A 41 2.84 3.28 8.99
N ASN A 42 3.94 2.53 8.97
CA ASN A 42 4.21 1.46 9.93
C ASN A 42 5.66 1.48 10.44
N PRO A 43 5.92 1.00 11.67
CA PRO A 43 7.29 0.77 12.14
C PRO A 43 8.01 -0.26 11.26
N LEU A 44 9.33 -0.06 11.05
CA LEU A 44 10.16 -0.94 10.23
C LEU A 44 10.14 -2.40 10.68
N GLU A 45 10.17 -2.64 11.99
CA GLU A 45 10.13 -4.00 12.54
C GLU A 45 8.84 -4.73 12.15
N ARG A 46 7.71 -4.02 12.14
CA ARG A 46 6.43 -4.59 11.72
C ARG A 46 6.44 -4.90 10.23
N MET A 47 6.99 -4.00 9.42
CA MET A 47 7.09 -4.22 7.96
C MET A 47 7.94 -5.43 7.61
N ARG A 48 9.07 -5.64 8.29
CA ARG A 48 9.90 -6.85 8.10
C ARG A 48 9.14 -8.13 8.42
N LEU A 49 8.38 -8.17 9.51
CA LEU A 49 7.57 -9.33 9.87
C LEU A 49 6.46 -9.60 8.83
N MET A 50 5.81 -8.54 8.36
CA MET A 50 4.76 -8.66 7.33
C MET A 50 5.32 -9.15 6.01
N ASP A 51 6.53 -8.72 5.63
CA ASP A 51 7.19 -9.22 4.43
C ASP A 51 7.58 -10.70 4.56
N GLU A 52 8.16 -11.12 5.69
CA GLU A 52 8.47 -12.54 5.96
C GLU A 52 7.21 -13.43 5.84
N ASP A 53 6.07 -12.95 6.34
CA ASP A 53 4.83 -13.72 6.39
C ASP A 53 4.03 -13.67 5.06
N MET A 54 4.08 -12.57 4.30
CA MET A 54 3.23 -12.33 3.12
C MET A 54 3.98 -12.19 1.79
N GLN A 55 5.31 -12.15 1.82
CA GLN A 55 6.19 -11.94 0.67
C GLN A 55 5.84 -10.66 -0.11
N LEU A 56 5.82 -9.53 0.59
CA LEU A 56 5.43 -8.24 0.04
C LEU A 56 6.43 -7.75 -1.01
N GLU A 57 7.73 -7.93 -0.79
CA GLU A 57 8.80 -7.59 -1.74
C GLU A 57 8.68 -8.38 -3.06
N ASN A 58 8.04 -9.54 -3.05
CA ASN A 58 7.76 -10.29 -4.28
C ASN A 58 6.65 -9.64 -5.11
N LEU A 59 5.86 -8.72 -4.58
CA LEU A 59 4.76 -8.08 -5.29
C LEU A 59 4.97 -6.58 -5.48
N PHE A 60 5.56 -5.92 -4.49
CA PHE A 60 5.73 -4.49 -4.43
C PHE A 60 7.21 -4.13 -4.50
N ASP A 61 7.54 -3.29 -5.47
CA ASP A 61 8.84 -2.67 -5.64
C ASP A 61 8.59 -1.30 -6.27
N PRO A 62 8.70 -0.19 -5.51
CA PRO A 62 9.31 -0.06 -4.18
C PRO A 62 8.36 -0.25 -2.99
N ILE A 63 8.93 -0.48 -1.79
CA ILE A 63 8.24 -0.37 -0.50
C ILE A 63 8.75 0.87 0.25
N ILE A 64 7.88 1.88 0.42
CA ILE A 64 8.20 3.13 1.12
C ILE A 64 7.55 3.13 2.50
N VAL A 65 8.39 3.17 3.53
CA VAL A 65 7.96 3.16 4.93
C VAL A 65 8.15 4.55 5.53
N SER A 66 7.11 5.09 6.19
CA SER A 66 7.16 6.43 6.80
C SER A 66 8.31 6.63 7.78
N ALA A 67 8.71 5.58 8.49
CA ALA A 67 9.84 5.60 9.42
C ALA A 67 11.19 5.88 8.73
N ASP A 68 11.37 5.43 7.48
CA ASP A 68 12.61 5.64 6.72
C ASP A 68 12.69 7.06 6.16
N VAL A 69 11.59 7.53 5.57
CA VAL A 69 11.52 8.86 4.95
C VAL A 69 11.14 9.99 5.92
N ARG A 70 10.76 9.64 7.15
CA ARG A 70 10.35 10.56 8.23
C ARG A 70 9.18 11.47 7.85
N ALA A 71 8.24 10.95 7.08
CA ALA A 71 7.03 11.63 6.64
C ALA A 71 5.85 10.65 6.63
N LEU A 72 4.67 11.11 7.02
CA LEU A 72 3.44 10.32 7.01
C LEU A 72 2.61 10.65 5.78
N LYS A 73 1.74 9.73 5.35
CA LYS A 73 0.83 9.96 4.21
C LYS A 73 -0.10 11.17 4.38
N HIS A 74 -0.31 11.62 5.61
CA HIS A 74 -1.29 12.65 5.97
C HIS A 74 -0.67 13.82 6.74
N ASP A 75 0.65 14.03 6.65
CA ASP A 75 1.31 15.18 7.29
C ASP A 75 1.16 16.50 6.49
N GLY A 76 0.55 16.43 5.30
CA GLY A 76 0.35 17.58 4.41
C GLY A 76 1.54 17.89 3.50
N THR A 77 2.60 17.09 3.54
CA THR A 77 3.77 17.20 2.66
C THR A 77 3.77 16.08 1.62
N PRO A 78 4.34 16.30 0.41
CA PRO A 78 4.43 15.26 -0.61
C PRO A 78 5.57 14.26 -0.39
N VAL A 79 6.39 14.41 0.66
CA VAL A 79 7.70 13.73 0.80
C VAL A 79 7.63 12.21 0.60
N ILE A 80 6.68 11.54 1.26
CA ILE A 80 6.55 10.08 1.15
C ILE A 80 6.06 9.63 -0.24
N PHE A 81 5.22 10.45 -0.89
CA PHE A 81 4.70 10.19 -2.23
C PHE A 81 5.75 10.48 -3.31
N ASP A 82 6.53 11.56 -3.16
CA ASP A 82 7.67 11.88 -4.02
C ASP A 82 8.70 10.76 -3.99
N ALA A 83 9.02 10.23 -2.81
CA ALA A 83 9.93 9.10 -2.66
C ALA A 83 9.44 7.86 -3.41
N ALA A 84 8.13 7.58 -3.38
CA ALA A 84 7.52 6.47 -4.11
C ALA A 84 7.55 6.69 -5.61
N LEU A 85 7.08 7.86 -6.09
CA LEU A 85 7.07 8.22 -7.51
C LEU A 85 8.47 8.20 -8.12
N GLN A 86 9.46 8.74 -7.40
CA GLN A 86 10.85 8.75 -7.85
C GLN A 86 11.40 7.32 -8.03
N GLN A 87 11.10 6.41 -7.10
CA GLN A 87 11.53 5.01 -7.21
C GLN A 87 10.75 4.24 -8.26
N CYS A 88 9.47 4.56 -8.47
CA CYS A 88 8.66 4.02 -9.58
C CYS A 88 9.03 4.61 -10.95
N ASN A 89 9.80 5.72 -10.98
CA ASN A 89 10.11 6.49 -12.19
C ASN A 89 8.86 6.87 -13.00
N CYS A 90 7.82 7.37 -12.32
CA CYS A 90 6.59 7.85 -12.97
C CYS A 90 6.20 9.25 -12.48
N GLN A 91 5.40 9.95 -13.29
CA GLN A 91 4.77 11.22 -12.90
C GLN A 91 3.52 10.96 -12.06
N PRO A 92 3.10 11.92 -11.22
CA PRO A 92 1.87 11.79 -10.44
C PRO A 92 0.64 11.44 -11.28
N GLU A 93 0.49 12.06 -12.46
CA GLU A 93 -0.67 11.86 -13.35
C GLU A 93 -0.71 10.47 -14.00
N GLU A 94 0.39 9.71 -13.92
CA GLU A 94 0.50 8.33 -14.40
C GLU A 94 0.23 7.31 -13.28
N ALA A 95 -0.03 7.77 -12.05
CA ALA A 95 -0.15 6.93 -10.86
C ALA A 95 -1.57 6.88 -10.31
N VAL A 96 -1.91 5.72 -9.75
CA VAL A 96 -3.12 5.50 -8.95
C VAL A 96 -2.70 5.20 -7.51
N PHE A 97 -3.23 5.96 -6.56
CA PHE A 97 -3.03 5.73 -5.12
C PHE A 97 -4.31 5.19 -4.47
N ILE A 98 -4.19 4.05 -3.79
CA ILE A 98 -5.30 3.34 -3.14
C ILE A 98 -5.00 3.26 -1.64
N ASP A 99 -5.91 3.75 -0.80
CA ASP A 99 -5.75 3.71 0.66
C ASP A 99 -7.10 3.59 1.36
N ASN A 100 -7.14 2.98 2.55
CA ASN A 100 -8.36 2.80 3.33
C ASN A 100 -8.67 4.00 4.24
N GLN A 101 -7.74 4.94 4.39
CA GLN A 101 -7.93 6.16 5.16
C GLN A 101 -8.12 7.36 4.22
N GLN A 102 -9.31 7.95 4.21
CA GLN A 102 -9.63 9.10 3.35
C GLN A 102 -8.66 10.28 3.52
N ARG A 103 -8.14 10.50 4.74
CA ARG A 103 -7.16 11.56 5.03
C ARG A 103 -5.83 11.41 4.30
N ASN A 104 -5.47 10.19 3.88
CA ASN A 104 -4.24 9.90 3.17
C ASN A 104 -4.32 10.25 1.67
N LEU A 105 -5.52 10.58 1.16
CA LEU A 105 -5.75 10.78 -0.27
C LEU A 105 -5.61 12.24 -0.71
N SER A 106 -5.63 13.19 0.22
CA SER A 106 -5.65 14.62 -0.12
C SER A 106 -4.37 15.08 -0.81
N VAL A 107 -3.21 14.69 -0.28
CA VAL A 107 -1.89 15.02 -0.84
C VAL A 107 -1.68 14.39 -2.23
N PRO A 108 -1.84 13.07 -2.45
CA PRO A 108 -1.62 12.47 -3.76
C PRO A 108 -2.60 13.00 -4.81
N ALA A 109 -3.85 13.28 -4.44
CA ALA A 109 -4.80 13.95 -5.33
C ALA A 109 -4.33 15.35 -5.73
N ALA A 110 -3.83 16.14 -4.77
CA ALA A 110 -3.29 17.49 -5.04
C ALA A 110 -2.02 17.45 -5.91
N MET A 111 -1.27 16.33 -5.89
CA MET A 111 -0.12 16.10 -6.76
C MET A 111 -0.52 15.71 -8.19
N GLY A 112 -1.78 15.30 -8.43
CA GLY A 112 -2.27 14.88 -9.75
C GLY A 112 -2.53 13.38 -9.90
N MET A 113 -2.31 12.58 -8.84
CA MET A 113 -2.62 11.15 -8.88
C MET A 113 -4.14 10.90 -8.91
N GLN A 114 -4.55 9.82 -9.58
CA GLN A 114 -5.88 9.26 -9.34
C GLN A 114 -5.89 8.61 -7.96
N THR A 115 -6.89 8.93 -7.13
CA THR A 115 -6.99 8.39 -5.77
C THR A 115 -8.26 7.59 -5.59
N TYR A 116 -8.14 6.41 -4.98
CA TYR A 116 -9.26 5.56 -4.61
C TYR A 116 -9.31 5.34 -3.10
N TRP A 117 -10.44 5.68 -2.48
CA TRP A 117 -10.71 5.29 -1.10
C TRP A 117 -11.27 3.87 -1.07
N TYR A 118 -10.52 2.94 -0.48
CA TYR A 118 -10.94 1.55 -0.32
C TYR A 118 -11.50 1.33 1.09
N ASP A 119 -12.83 1.27 1.22
CA ASP A 119 -13.46 0.87 2.48
C ASP A 119 -13.25 -0.63 2.73
N ASP A 120 -12.28 -0.94 3.58
CA ASP A 120 -11.89 -2.31 3.92
C ASP A 120 -12.97 -3.06 4.71
N SER A 121 -13.97 -2.36 5.27
CA SER A 121 -15.12 -3.02 5.90
C SER A 121 -16.04 -3.69 4.87
N LEU A 122 -16.13 -3.15 3.66
CA LEU A 122 -16.99 -3.65 2.59
C LEU A 122 -16.35 -4.80 1.80
N HIS A 123 -15.02 -4.91 1.82
CA HIS A 123 -14.25 -5.89 1.05
C HIS A 123 -14.58 -5.89 -0.47
N ASP A 124 -14.96 -4.74 -1.03
CA ASP A 124 -15.50 -4.65 -2.40
C ASP A 124 -14.38 -4.50 -3.46
N ILE A 125 -13.71 -5.61 -3.75
CA ILE A 125 -12.69 -5.67 -4.80
C ILE A 125 -13.29 -5.46 -6.20
N ALA A 126 -14.56 -5.78 -6.41
CA ALA A 126 -15.23 -5.60 -7.70
C ALA A 126 -15.43 -4.11 -8.03
N ALA A 127 -15.80 -3.29 -7.06
CA ALA A 127 -15.88 -1.85 -7.21
C ALA A 127 -14.50 -1.24 -7.52
N LEU A 128 -13.44 -1.67 -6.82
CA LEU A 128 -12.09 -1.22 -7.11
C LEU A 128 -11.66 -1.59 -8.54
N ARG A 129 -11.92 -2.82 -9.00
CA ARG A 129 -11.64 -3.24 -10.38
C ARG A 129 -12.37 -2.40 -11.41
N SER A 130 -13.63 -2.08 -11.16
CA SER A 130 -14.44 -1.23 -12.05
C SER A 130 -13.84 0.19 -12.15
N ALA A 131 -13.51 0.80 -11.02
CA ALA A 131 -12.89 2.13 -11.00
C ALA A 131 -11.53 2.18 -11.72
N LEU A 132 -10.69 1.16 -11.50
CA LEU A 132 -9.42 1.02 -12.22
C LEU A 132 -9.64 0.92 -13.74
N ALA A 133 -10.61 0.11 -14.17
CA ALA A 133 -10.93 -0.03 -15.60
C ALA A 133 -11.46 1.27 -16.22
N GLU A 134 -12.27 2.05 -15.50
CA GLU A 134 -12.75 3.37 -15.93
C GLU A 134 -11.60 4.37 -16.14
N TRP A 135 -10.52 4.25 -15.36
CA TRP A 135 -9.28 5.03 -15.55
C TRP A 135 -8.35 4.46 -16.62
N GLY A 136 -8.76 3.41 -17.33
CA GLY A 136 -7.98 2.79 -18.39
C GLY A 136 -6.92 1.80 -17.90
N VAL A 137 -6.94 1.40 -16.62
CA VAL A 137 -6.05 0.38 -16.09
C VAL A 137 -6.47 -1.00 -16.62
N GLN A 138 -5.57 -1.66 -17.33
CA GLN A 138 -5.76 -2.97 -17.93
C GLN A 138 -5.51 -4.06 -16.88
N ILE A 139 -6.56 -4.79 -16.47
CA ILE A 139 -6.43 -5.85 -15.47
C ILE A 139 -6.46 -7.22 -16.16
N GLN A 140 -5.39 -8.01 -16.01
CA GLN A 140 -5.34 -9.33 -16.62
C GLN A 140 -6.26 -10.34 -15.92
N ALA A 141 -6.82 -11.26 -16.69
CA ALA A 141 -7.40 -12.47 -16.12
C ALA A 141 -6.27 -13.35 -15.57
N GLN A 142 -6.43 -13.87 -14.34
CA GLN A 142 -5.49 -14.86 -13.82
C GLN A 142 -5.55 -16.12 -14.71
N LYS A 143 -4.38 -16.55 -15.20
CA LYS A 143 -4.20 -17.82 -15.91
C LYS A 143 -4.22 -19.00 -14.95
#